data_AF-A0A8J2EBB5-F1
#
_entry.id   AF-A0A8J2EBB5-F1
#
_cell.length_a   1.000
_cell.length_b   1.000
_cell.length_c   1.000
_cell.angle_alpha   90.00
_cell.angle_beta   90.00
_cell.angle_gamma   90.00
#
_symmetry.space_group_name_H-M   'P 1'
#
loop_
_entity.id
_entity.type
_entity.pdbx_description
1 polymer ?
#
loop_
_entity_poly.entity_id
_entity_poly.type
_entity_poly.pdbx_seq_one_letter_code
_entity_poly.pdbx_strand_id
1 'polypeptide(L)'
;LKMINLKNYCNYIDQIKKYAKRSDISETELEKIFDECFDDIEKKFKKNKRGICNVICKLLQLFLIVNFLLLLLLIVIYHDPHLRSFFLRNLQSYIYPGFYIFRKLAVPVITRYPTLTEYYDETCLVENPFFQLSSIDCWPCNTIQTIPDMSGLNWSIPRNFNFGFPFIRQENDSINNLSSLFDMLEINKDIFINDARRISSNNIDYQNINDVINKRLDINKSQLGKTHISWRINRMTPGRIIRKLFPKPKGTPDWWGQSVERFIFIDEPLAPLYNLSRVSKHLSAYRDNFKSWLHLMVQLVVLETNQLPSDQCNGSFC
;
A
#
# COMPACT_ATOMS: atom_id res chain seq x y z
N LEU A 1 19.78 41.19 -6.08
CA LEU A 1 20.35 42.29 -6.90
C LEU A 1 19.34 43.43 -6.92
N LYS A 2 19.58 44.52 -6.17
CA LYS A 2 18.79 45.76 -6.33
C LYS A 2 19.05 46.26 -7.75
N MET A 3 18.00 46.51 -8.56
CA MET A 3 18.16 47.23 -9.83
C MET A 3 18.76 48.60 -9.50
N ILE A 4 20.04 48.75 -9.78
CA ILE A 4 20.71 50.04 -9.71
C ILE A 4 20.07 50.90 -10.80
N ASN A 5 19.50 52.03 -10.40
CA ASN A 5 18.92 52.98 -11.34
C ASN A 5 20.06 53.56 -12.19
N LEU A 6 20.24 53.01 -13.40
CA LEU A 6 21.29 53.39 -14.37
C LEU A 6 21.37 54.91 -14.56
N LYS A 7 20.22 55.59 -14.52
CA LYS A 7 20.14 57.04 -14.67
C LYS A 7 20.84 57.79 -13.53
N ASN A 8 20.70 57.30 -12.30
CA ASN A 8 21.40 57.88 -11.15
C ASN A 8 22.91 57.61 -11.24
N TYR A 9 23.30 56.43 -11.69
CA TYR A 9 24.71 56.08 -11.89
C TYR A 9 25.40 57.00 -12.92
N CYS A 10 24.78 57.21 -14.09
CA CYS A 10 25.29 58.16 -15.09
C CYS A 10 25.42 59.58 -14.52
N ASN A 11 24.42 60.04 -13.76
CA ASN A 11 24.48 61.35 -13.10
C ASN A 11 25.66 61.48 -12.12
N TYR A 12 25.98 60.42 -11.36
CA TYR A 12 27.12 60.43 -10.45
C TYR A 12 28.46 60.43 -11.19
N ILE A 13 28.59 59.63 -12.26
CA ILE A 13 29.78 59.64 -13.13
C ILE A 13 30.01 61.05 -13.68
N ASP A 14 28.96 61.72 -14.16
CA ASP A 14 29.05 63.08 -14.70
C ASP A 14 29.45 64.10 -13.64
N GLN A 15 28.99 63.95 -12.40
CA GLN A 15 29.42 64.80 -11.29
C GLN A 15 30.90 64.62 -10.97
N ILE A 16 31.40 63.38 -10.99
CA ILE A 16 32.81 63.07 -10.75
C ILE A 16 33.69 63.64 -11.87
N LYS A 17 33.29 63.48 -13.14
CA LYS A 17 33.99 64.08 -14.29
C LYS A 17 34.04 65.61 -14.20
N LYS A 18 32.93 66.25 -13.82
CA LYS A 18 32.87 67.71 -13.61
C LYS A 18 33.76 68.17 -12.46
N TYR A 19 33.85 67.39 -11.38
CA TYR A 19 34.73 67.69 -10.25
C TYR A 19 36.20 67.57 -10.65
N ALA A 20 36.59 66.47 -11.31
CA ALA A 20 37.94 66.25 -11.80
C ALA A 20 38.43 67.38 -12.73
N LYS A 21 37.57 67.82 -13.65
CA LYS A 21 37.86 68.95 -14.55
C LYS A 21 38.05 70.29 -13.82
N ARG A 22 37.39 70.49 -12.67
CA ARG A 22 37.58 71.69 -11.83
C ARG A 22 38.84 71.63 -10.98
N SER A 23 39.38 70.44 -10.76
CA SER A 23 40.57 70.18 -9.97
C SER A 23 41.83 69.97 -10.82
N ASP A 24 41.78 70.33 -12.11
CA ASP A 24 42.90 70.23 -13.07
C ASP A 24 43.44 68.82 -13.29
N ILE A 25 42.60 67.80 -13.04
CA ILE A 25 42.93 66.40 -13.29
C ILE A 25 42.68 66.09 -14.78
N SER A 26 43.68 65.50 -15.43
CA SER A 26 43.57 65.10 -16.83
C SER A 26 42.57 63.95 -17.00
N GLU A 27 41.89 63.88 -18.15
CA GLU A 27 40.92 62.80 -18.43
C GLU A 27 41.59 61.42 -18.39
N THR A 28 42.85 61.33 -18.80
CA THR A 28 43.68 60.11 -18.72
C THR A 28 43.99 59.67 -17.29
N GLU A 29 44.23 60.61 -16.37
CA GLU A 29 44.42 60.27 -14.94
C GLU A 29 43.10 59.85 -14.30
N LEU A 30 41.99 60.47 -14.69
CA LEU A 30 40.67 60.10 -14.20
C LEU A 30 40.27 58.68 -14.60
N GLU A 31 40.49 58.31 -15.87
CA GLU A 31 40.27 56.93 -16.35
C GLU A 31 41.12 55.93 -15.58
N LYS A 32 42.40 56.24 -15.35
CA LYS A 32 43.29 55.39 -14.56
C LYS A 32 42.80 55.18 -13.13
N ILE A 33 42.29 56.23 -12.47
CA ILE A 33 41.71 56.12 -11.12
C ILE A 33 40.46 55.22 -11.14
N PHE A 34 39.61 55.36 -12.16
CA PHE A 34 38.44 54.49 -12.29
C PHE A 34 38.84 53.03 -12.47
N ASP A 35 39.80 52.75 -13.34
CA ASP A 35 40.29 51.40 -13.59
C ASP A 35 40.87 50.78 -12.30
N GLU A 36 41.71 51.52 -11.56
CA GLU A 36 42.25 51.07 -10.28
C GLU A 36 41.14 50.78 -9.25
N CYS A 37 40.10 51.62 -9.18
CA CYS A 37 38.96 51.41 -8.29
C CYS A 37 38.14 50.16 -8.68
N PHE A 38 37.87 49.96 -9.98
CA PHE A 38 37.13 48.80 -10.46
C PHE A 38 37.91 47.50 -10.26
N ASP A 39 39.22 47.52 -10.48
CA ASP A 39 40.13 46.42 -10.21
C ASP A 39 40.10 46.01 -8.72
N ASP A 40 40.14 46.98 -7.81
CA ASP A 40 40.07 46.73 -6.37
C ASP A 40 38.72 46.14 -5.93
N ILE A 41 37.64 46.63 -6.52
CA ILE A 41 36.29 46.08 -6.31
C ILE A 41 36.25 44.63 -6.80
N GLU A 42 36.75 44.34 -8.00
CA GLU A 42 36.75 42.99 -8.57
C GLU A 42 37.60 42.00 -7.75
N LYS A 43 38.79 42.44 -7.29
CA LYS A 43 39.65 41.64 -6.40
C LYS A 43 38.95 41.30 -5.09
N LYS A 44 38.22 42.25 -4.48
CA LYS A 44 37.42 42.01 -3.26
C LYS A 44 36.31 40.99 -3.50
N PHE A 45 35.56 41.11 -4.60
CA PHE A 45 34.49 40.17 -4.94
C PHE A 45 35.01 38.75 -5.23
N LYS A 46 36.11 38.62 -6.00
CA LYS A 46 36.75 37.33 -6.29
C LYS A 46 37.25 36.64 -5.00
N LYS A 47 37.85 37.39 -4.07
CA LYS A 47 38.32 36.87 -2.78
C LYS A 47 37.16 36.38 -1.90
N ASN A 48 36.06 37.13 -1.85
CA ASN A 48 34.88 36.78 -1.05
C ASN A 48 34.14 35.54 -1.63
N LYS A 49 34.02 35.46 -2.97
CA LYS A 49 33.39 34.30 -3.65
C LYS A 49 34.20 33.01 -3.48
N ARG A 50 35.54 33.09 -3.53
CA ARG A 50 36.43 31.95 -3.22
C ARG A 50 36.31 31.50 -1.76
N GLY A 51 36.17 32.44 -0.83
CA GLY A 51 35.95 32.13 0.59
C GLY A 51 34.65 31.36 0.85
N ILE A 52 33.53 31.86 0.33
CA ILE A 52 32.21 31.22 0.50
C ILE A 52 32.16 29.85 -0.18
N CYS A 53 32.69 29.73 -1.40
CA CYS A 53 32.75 28.45 -2.11
C CYS A 53 33.58 27.41 -1.35
N ASN A 54 34.73 27.82 -0.79
CA ASN A 54 35.56 26.93 0.02
C ASN A 54 34.87 26.47 1.31
N VAL A 55 34.06 27.33 1.94
CA VAL A 55 33.29 26.95 3.13
C VAL A 55 32.20 25.93 2.77
N ILE A 56 31.45 26.15 1.69
CA ILE A 56 30.41 25.23 1.24
C ILE A 56 31.01 23.88 0.82
N CYS A 57 32.12 23.88 0.09
CA CYS A 57 32.82 22.65 -0.27
C CYS A 57 33.33 21.88 0.96
N LYS A 58 33.84 22.58 1.99
CA LYS A 58 34.25 21.93 3.24
C LYS A 58 33.06 21.35 4.01
N LEU A 59 31.91 22.02 4.03
CA LEU A 59 30.69 21.49 4.66
C LEU A 59 30.16 20.26 3.92
N LEU A 60 30.17 20.27 2.59
CA LEU A 60 29.81 19.11 1.77
C LEU A 60 30.77 17.93 1.99
N GLN A 61 32.08 18.20 2.05
CA GLN A 61 33.09 17.18 2.36
C GLN A 61 32.86 16.58 3.75
N LEU A 62 32.61 17.42 4.76
CA LEU A 62 32.30 16.95 6.11
C LEU A 62 31.03 16.08 6.13
N PHE A 63 29.98 16.51 5.43
CA PHE A 63 28.74 15.74 5.32
C PHE A 63 28.99 14.36 4.68
N LEU A 64 29.76 14.29 3.59
CA LEU A 64 30.10 13.03 2.94
C LEU A 64 30.93 12.11 3.86
N ILE A 65 31.92 12.66 4.57
CA ILE A 65 32.75 11.90 5.52
C ILE A 65 31.90 11.32 6.65
N VAL A 66 31.00 12.13 7.23
CA VAL A 66 30.11 11.68 8.32
C VAL A 66 29.19 10.56 7.85
N ASN A 67 28.58 10.69 6.66
CA ASN A 67 27.74 9.63 6.10
C ASN A 67 28.53 8.35 5.80
N PHE A 68 29.75 8.49 5.28
CA PHE A 68 30.62 7.34 5.02
C PHE A 68 30.99 6.60 6.32
N LEU A 69 31.33 7.33 7.38
CA LEU A 69 31.61 6.75 8.70
C LEU A 69 30.37 6.08 9.30
N LEU A 70 29.19 6.68 9.16
CA LEU A 70 27.92 6.08 9.60
C LEU A 70 27.67 4.74 8.87
N LEU A 71 27.91 4.71 7.57
CA LEU A 71 27.69 3.53 6.73
C LEU A 71 28.66 2.39 7.08
N LEU A 72 29.93 2.71 7.33
CA LEU A 72 30.90 1.74 7.86
C LEU A 72 30.46 1.18 9.22
N LEU A 73 29.96 2.03 10.11
CA LEU A 73 29.48 1.61 11.42
C LEU A 73 28.26 0.67 11.31
N LEU A 74 27.35 0.93 10.38
CA LEU A 74 26.22 0.04 10.09
C LEU A 74 26.68 -1.32 9.54
N ILE A 75 27.68 -1.35 8.66
CA ILE A 75 28.26 -2.59 8.14
C ILE A 75 28.87 -3.42 9.27
N VAL A 76 29.62 -2.78 10.18
CA VAL A 76 30.22 -3.45 11.34
C VAL A 76 29.14 -4.04 12.26
N ILE A 77 28.08 -3.27 12.56
CA ILE A 77 26.94 -3.77 13.37
C ILE A 77 26.22 -4.93 12.67
N TYR A 78 26.10 -4.91 11.35
CA TYR A 78 25.40 -5.96 10.60
C TYR A 78 26.18 -7.29 10.57
N HIS A 79 27.51 -7.21 10.40
CA HIS A 79 28.37 -8.39 10.32
C HIS A 79 28.63 -9.03 11.69
N ASP A 80 28.77 -8.24 12.75
CA ASP A 80 29.03 -8.79 14.09
C ASP A 80 27.72 -9.23 14.79
N PRO A 81 27.53 -10.53 15.06
CA PRO A 81 26.27 -11.03 15.61
C PRO A 81 25.99 -10.55 17.04
N HIS A 82 27.03 -10.24 17.84
CA HIS A 82 26.87 -9.75 19.20
C HIS A 82 26.40 -8.29 19.21
N LEU A 83 27.05 -7.44 18.42
CA LEU A 83 26.65 -6.04 18.24
C LEU A 83 25.25 -5.97 17.64
N ARG A 84 24.93 -6.79 16.62
CA ARG A 84 23.59 -6.87 16.04
C ARG A 84 22.51 -7.18 17.07
N SER A 85 22.72 -8.22 17.87
CA SER A 85 21.77 -8.64 18.92
C SER A 85 21.59 -7.57 19.99
N PHE A 86 22.69 -6.96 20.45
CA PHE A 86 22.65 -5.85 21.41
C PHE A 86 21.88 -4.65 20.84
N PHE A 87 22.13 -4.27 19.59
CA PHE A 87 21.49 -3.13 18.95
C PHE A 87 19.98 -3.39 18.74
N LEU A 88 19.60 -4.57 18.24
CA LEU A 88 18.21 -4.97 18.03
C LEU A 88 17.41 -4.98 19.34
N ARG A 89 17.98 -5.50 20.43
CA ARG A 89 17.30 -5.54 21.74
C ARG A 89 17.02 -4.14 22.28
N ASN A 90 17.92 -3.18 22.04
CA ASN A 90 17.72 -1.79 22.45
C ASN A 90 16.78 -1.02 21.49
N LEU A 91 16.83 -1.34 20.19
CA LEU A 91 15.95 -0.74 19.18
C LEU A 91 14.51 -1.20 19.31
N GLN A 92 14.27 -2.42 19.82
CA GLN A 92 12.93 -3.03 19.89
C GLN A 92 11.90 -2.11 20.57
N SER A 93 12.31 -1.40 21.63
CA SER A 93 11.45 -0.42 22.34
C SER A 93 11.11 0.82 21.51
N TYR A 94 11.94 1.15 20.52
CA TYR A 94 11.78 2.31 19.63
C TYR A 94 11.14 1.96 18.29
N ILE A 95 11.07 0.68 17.91
CA ILE A 95 10.44 0.23 16.67
C ILE A 95 9.00 0.74 16.58
N TYR A 96 8.19 0.54 17.63
CA TYR A 96 6.78 0.93 17.63
C TYR A 96 6.57 2.47 17.60
N PRO A 97 7.23 3.27 18.46
CA PRO A 97 7.18 4.73 18.34
C PRO A 97 7.70 5.24 17.00
N GLY A 98 8.77 4.64 16.47
CA GLY A 98 9.36 4.99 15.17
C GLY A 98 8.37 4.76 14.03
N PHE A 99 7.74 3.58 13.97
CA PHE A 99 6.69 3.30 12.98
C PHE A 99 5.47 4.20 13.14
N TYR A 100 5.13 4.61 14.36
CA TYR A 100 4.06 5.58 14.59
C TYR A 100 4.39 6.95 13.95
N ILE A 101 5.60 7.47 14.17
CA ILE A 101 6.06 8.72 13.56
C ILE A 101 6.11 8.58 12.04
N PHE A 102 6.68 7.48 11.54
CA PHE A 102 6.73 7.19 10.11
C PHE A 102 5.33 7.18 9.47
N ARG A 103 4.36 6.53 10.14
CA ARG A 103 2.96 6.55 9.69
C ARG A 103 2.41 7.96 9.63
N LYS A 104 2.68 8.81 10.64
CA LYS A 104 2.25 10.21 10.64
C LYS A 104 2.89 11.03 9.52
N LEU A 105 4.16 10.80 9.22
CA LEU A 105 4.85 11.43 8.09
C LEU A 105 4.33 10.94 6.73
N ALA A 106 3.88 9.69 6.65
CA ALA A 106 3.30 9.12 5.43
C ALA A 106 1.87 9.61 5.16
N VAL A 107 1.10 10.00 6.20
CA VAL A 107 -0.32 10.41 6.04
C VAL A 107 -0.50 11.51 4.98
N PRO A 108 0.23 12.64 4.98
CA PRO A 108 0.08 13.68 3.96
C PRO A 108 0.36 13.21 2.53
N VAL A 109 1.27 12.25 2.36
CA VAL A 109 1.60 11.67 1.05
C VAL A 109 0.46 10.77 0.59
N ILE A 110 -0.02 9.90 1.47
CA ILE A 110 -1.11 8.96 1.19
C ILE A 110 -2.42 9.71 0.90
N THR A 111 -2.72 10.78 1.65
CA THR A 111 -3.93 11.58 1.42
C THR A 111 -3.88 12.36 0.10
N ARG A 112 -2.68 12.72 -0.38
CA ARG A 112 -2.51 13.39 -1.68
C ARG A 112 -2.58 12.42 -2.86
N TYR A 113 -2.16 11.17 -2.67
CA TYR A 113 -2.08 10.15 -3.71
C TYR A 113 -2.84 8.87 -3.31
N PRO A 114 -4.19 8.89 -3.29
CA PRO A 114 -5.01 7.76 -2.84
C PRO A 114 -4.85 6.51 -3.73
N THR A 115 -4.47 6.70 -5.00
CA THR A 115 -4.17 5.60 -5.93
C THR A 115 -2.99 4.74 -5.48
N LEU A 116 -2.04 5.30 -4.73
CA LEU A 116 -0.90 4.54 -4.19
C LEU A 116 -1.39 3.49 -3.18
N THR A 117 -2.41 3.82 -2.39
CA THR A 117 -3.06 2.88 -1.48
C THR A 117 -3.85 1.81 -2.24
N GLU A 118 -4.49 2.16 -3.36
CA GLU A 118 -5.14 1.16 -4.23
C GLU A 118 -4.14 0.11 -4.72
N TYR A 119 -2.95 0.51 -5.17
CA TYR A 119 -1.93 -0.45 -5.59
C TYR A 119 -1.31 -1.23 -4.43
N TYR A 120 -1.15 -0.61 -3.27
CA TYR A 120 -0.63 -1.29 -2.08
C TYR A 120 -1.54 -2.45 -1.62
N ASP A 121 -2.86 -2.28 -1.75
CA ASP A 121 -3.85 -3.29 -1.36
C ASP A 121 -3.97 -4.46 -2.38
N GLU A 122 -3.28 -4.37 -3.52
CA GLU A 122 -3.28 -5.42 -4.54
C GLU A 122 -2.03 -6.28 -4.42
N THR A 123 -2.25 -7.58 -4.31
CA THR A 123 -1.17 -8.57 -4.29
C THR A 123 -0.62 -8.81 -5.70
N CYS A 124 0.67 -9.09 -5.79
CA CYS A 124 1.33 -9.57 -7.03
C CYS A 124 1.24 -8.62 -8.25
N LEU A 125 1.12 -7.30 -8.06
CA LEU A 125 1.13 -6.34 -9.17
C LEU A 125 2.44 -6.34 -9.96
N VAL A 126 3.56 -6.44 -9.25
CA VAL A 126 4.91 -6.51 -9.80
C VAL A 126 5.59 -7.66 -9.11
N GLU A 127 5.98 -8.67 -9.88
CA GLU A 127 6.83 -9.74 -9.38
C GLU A 127 8.15 -9.11 -8.93
N ASN A 128 8.52 -9.35 -7.67
CA ASN A 128 9.78 -8.85 -7.15
C ASN A 128 10.92 -9.68 -7.75
N PRO A 129 11.76 -9.12 -8.64
CA PRO A 129 12.79 -9.89 -9.32
C PRO A 129 13.89 -10.39 -8.37
N PHE A 130 14.00 -9.77 -7.19
CA PHE A 130 14.96 -10.14 -6.13
C PHE A 130 14.34 -11.07 -5.07
N PHE A 131 13.03 -11.33 -5.14
CA PHE A 131 12.34 -12.23 -4.25
C PHE A 131 11.60 -13.27 -5.08
N GLN A 132 12.32 -14.34 -5.39
CA GLN A 132 11.72 -15.57 -5.88
C GLN A 132 11.30 -16.36 -4.65
N LEU A 133 10.00 -16.48 -4.39
CA LEU A 133 9.55 -17.53 -3.48
C LEU A 133 10.09 -18.84 -4.05
N SER A 134 10.93 -19.55 -3.29
CA SER A 134 11.10 -20.99 -3.51
C SER A 134 9.72 -21.59 -3.65
N SER A 135 9.52 -22.48 -4.63
CA SER A 135 8.22 -23.11 -4.95
C SER A 135 7.37 -23.23 -3.70
N ILE A 136 6.27 -22.47 -3.63
CA ILE A 136 5.38 -22.45 -2.46
C ILE A 136 5.22 -23.90 -2.03
N ASP A 137 5.63 -24.22 -0.81
CA ASP A 137 5.51 -25.57 -0.27
C ASP A 137 4.02 -25.86 -0.22
N CYS A 138 3.52 -26.49 -1.28
CA CYS A 138 2.12 -26.86 -1.41
C CYS A 138 1.75 -27.93 -0.40
N TRP A 139 2.64 -28.39 0.49
CA TRP A 139 2.38 -29.44 1.48
C TRP A 139 1.06 -29.28 2.27
N PRO A 140 0.65 -28.06 2.71
CA PRO A 140 -0.65 -27.86 3.36
C PRO A 140 -1.85 -28.12 2.41
N CYS A 141 -1.67 -27.92 1.11
CA CYS A 141 -2.70 -28.00 0.07
C CYS A 141 -2.64 -29.31 -0.74
N ASN A 142 -1.47 -29.96 -0.80
CA ASN A 142 -1.15 -31.10 -1.65
C ASN A 142 -1.81 -32.38 -1.14
N THR A 143 -2.16 -32.40 0.15
CA THR A 143 -2.87 -33.50 0.81
C THR A 143 -4.39 -33.32 0.79
N ILE A 144 -4.89 -32.15 0.38
CA ILE A 144 -6.33 -31.86 0.37
C ILE A 144 -6.93 -32.42 -0.92
N GLN A 145 -7.38 -33.67 -0.87
CA GLN A 145 -8.14 -34.27 -1.97
C GLN A 145 -9.61 -33.81 -1.99
N THR A 146 -10.14 -33.43 -0.84
CA THR A 146 -11.54 -33.03 -0.66
C THR A 146 -11.66 -31.93 0.39
N ILE A 147 -12.46 -30.90 0.11
CA ILE A 147 -12.81 -29.87 1.08
C ILE A 147 -14.00 -30.40 1.90
N PRO A 148 -13.88 -30.58 3.22
CA PRO A 148 -14.96 -31.10 4.03
C PRO A 148 -16.12 -30.09 4.11
N ASP A 149 -17.33 -30.61 3.91
CA ASP A 149 -18.58 -29.88 4.15
C ASP A 149 -19.02 -30.05 5.60
N MET A 150 -19.01 -28.95 6.34
CA MET A 150 -19.36 -28.89 7.76
C MET A 150 -20.80 -28.41 7.99
N SER A 151 -21.61 -28.35 6.93
CA SER A 151 -23.02 -27.94 7.00
C SER A 151 -23.84 -28.90 7.88
N GLY A 152 -24.68 -28.37 8.77
CA GLY A 152 -25.61 -29.17 9.60
C GLY A 152 -25.01 -29.84 10.84
N LEU A 153 -23.72 -29.66 11.13
CA LEU A 153 -23.12 -30.11 12.39
C LEU A 153 -23.51 -29.15 13.53
N ASN A 154 -24.14 -29.67 14.59
CA ASN A 154 -24.37 -28.93 15.84
C ASN A 154 -23.00 -28.59 16.44
N TRP A 155 -22.60 -27.34 16.21
CA TRP A 155 -21.21 -26.91 16.23
C TRP A 155 -20.54 -27.06 17.59
N SER A 156 -19.76 -28.12 17.74
CA SER A 156 -18.60 -28.15 18.63
C SER A 156 -17.41 -28.45 17.73
N ILE A 157 -16.55 -27.45 17.50
CA ILE A 157 -15.31 -27.68 16.74
C ILE A 157 -14.58 -28.80 17.47
N PRO A 158 -14.28 -29.92 16.81
CA PRO A 158 -13.47 -30.95 17.43
C PRO A 158 -12.18 -30.30 17.93
N ARG A 159 -11.76 -30.58 19.17
CA ARG A 159 -10.53 -30.00 19.75
C ARG A 159 -9.30 -30.19 18.84
N ASN A 160 -9.35 -31.16 17.93
CA ASN A 160 -8.29 -31.53 17.00
C ASN A 160 -8.51 -30.97 15.58
N PHE A 161 -9.49 -30.09 15.37
CA PHE A 161 -9.70 -29.48 14.06
C PHE A 161 -8.56 -28.51 13.74
N ASN A 162 -7.85 -28.79 12.67
CA ASN A 162 -6.78 -27.92 12.20
C ASN A 162 -7.37 -26.82 11.31
N PHE A 163 -7.38 -25.60 11.82
CA PHE A 163 -7.87 -24.39 11.12
C PHE A 163 -7.02 -23.98 9.92
N GLY A 164 -5.87 -24.64 9.70
CA GLY A 164 -5.07 -24.51 8.49
C GLY A 164 -5.69 -25.19 7.26
N PHE A 165 -6.72 -26.03 7.43
CA PHE A 165 -7.42 -26.66 6.30
C PHE A 165 -8.66 -25.86 5.86
N PRO A 166 -8.86 -25.68 4.54
CA PRO A 166 -10.08 -25.10 4.00
C PRO A 166 -11.26 -26.03 4.27
N PHE A 167 -12.42 -25.44 4.54
CA PHE A 167 -13.68 -26.16 4.72
C PHE A 167 -14.83 -25.27 4.23
N ILE A 168 -15.96 -25.88 3.92
CA ILE A 168 -17.21 -25.16 3.60
C ILE A 168 -18.22 -25.37 4.72
N ARG A 169 -19.07 -24.37 4.92
CA ARG A 169 -20.16 -24.43 5.89
C ARG A 169 -21.33 -23.60 5.41
N GLN A 170 -22.51 -24.21 5.43
CA GLN A 170 -23.77 -23.52 5.30
C GLN A 170 -24.19 -22.98 6.66
N GLU A 171 -24.51 -21.69 6.71
CA GLU A 171 -25.06 -21.03 7.90
C GLU A 171 -26.55 -20.79 7.70
N ASN A 172 -27.39 -21.44 8.50
CA ASN A 172 -28.84 -21.19 8.48
C ASN A 172 -29.20 -19.94 9.30
N ASP A 173 -28.53 -18.82 9.02
CA ASP A 173 -28.90 -17.53 9.61
C ASP A 173 -29.95 -16.87 8.68
N SER A 174 -31.23 -17.05 9.04
CA SER A 174 -32.41 -16.46 8.36
C SER A 174 -32.45 -14.93 8.36
N ILE A 175 -31.44 -14.27 8.92
CA ILE A 175 -31.36 -12.83 9.13
C ILE A 175 -30.89 -12.10 7.86
N ASN A 176 -30.21 -12.80 6.94
CA ASN A 176 -29.50 -12.16 5.82
C ASN A 176 -30.10 -12.56 4.48
N ASN A 177 -31.18 -11.90 4.09
CA ASN A 177 -31.76 -12.06 2.77
C ASN A 177 -30.97 -11.27 1.71
N LEU A 178 -31.10 -11.68 0.44
CA LEU A 178 -30.51 -10.95 -0.69
C LEU A 178 -30.96 -9.48 -0.73
N SER A 179 -32.20 -9.19 -0.34
CA SER A 179 -32.68 -7.80 -0.20
C SER A 179 -31.87 -7.01 0.81
N SER A 180 -31.57 -7.59 1.98
CA SER A 180 -30.80 -6.90 3.04
C SER A 180 -29.38 -6.56 2.59
N LEU A 181 -28.79 -7.39 1.72
CA LEU A 181 -27.54 -7.07 1.05
C LEU A 181 -27.69 -5.83 0.17
N PHE A 182 -28.67 -5.81 -0.74
CA PHE A 182 -28.88 -4.68 -1.63
C PHE A 182 -29.25 -3.39 -0.88
N ASP A 183 -30.07 -3.47 0.16
CA ASP A 183 -30.46 -2.31 0.97
C ASP A 183 -29.23 -1.72 1.69
N MET A 184 -28.35 -2.58 2.21
CA MET A 184 -27.09 -2.16 2.82
C MET A 184 -26.13 -1.54 1.79
N LEU A 185 -26.08 -2.08 0.57
CA LEU A 185 -25.28 -1.52 -0.52
C LEU A 185 -25.77 -0.14 -0.93
N GLU A 186 -27.09 0.06 -1.04
CA GLU A 186 -27.66 1.35 -1.41
C GLU A 186 -27.40 2.41 -0.34
N ILE A 187 -27.56 2.08 0.94
CA ILE A 187 -27.29 2.99 2.07
C ILE A 187 -25.81 3.45 2.07
N ASN A 188 -24.88 2.58 1.68
CA ASN A 188 -23.43 2.84 1.73
C ASN A 188 -22.79 2.91 0.34
N LYS A 189 -23.56 3.31 -0.67
CA LYS A 189 -23.19 3.25 -2.09
C LYS A 189 -21.85 3.91 -2.39
N ASP A 190 -21.64 5.12 -1.87
CA ASP A 190 -20.40 5.89 -2.09
C ASP A 190 -19.17 5.15 -1.59
N ILE A 191 -19.28 4.42 -0.48
CA ILE A 191 -18.15 3.66 0.09
C ILE A 191 -17.81 2.49 -0.83
N PHE A 192 -18.81 1.74 -1.29
CA PHE A 192 -18.54 0.57 -2.13
C PHE A 192 -18.09 0.93 -3.55
N ILE A 193 -18.59 2.02 -4.13
CA ILE A 193 -18.12 2.52 -5.44
C ILE A 193 -16.66 2.95 -5.37
N ASN A 194 -16.22 3.56 -4.27
CA ASN A 194 -14.84 4.03 -4.14
C ASN A 194 -13.89 2.91 -3.70
N ASP A 195 -14.28 2.10 -2.71
CA ASP A 195 -13.38 1.16 -2.02
C ASP A 195 -13.57 -0.32 -2.39
N ALA A 196 -14.60 -0.68 -3.16
CA ALA A 196 -14.89 -2.07 -3.51
C ALA A 196 -15.61 -2.20 -4.87
N ARG A 197 -15.16 -1.46 -5.89
CA ARG A 197 -15.84 -1.41 -7.21
C ARG A 197 -15.77 -2.66 -8.07
N ARG A 198 -14.74 -3.50 -7.85
CA ARG A 198 -14.33 -4.55 -8.80
C ARG A 198 -15.24 -5.75 -8.69
N ILE A 199 -15.89 -6.09 -9.80
CA ILE A 199 -16.77 -7.25 -9.93
C ILE A 199 -16.34 -8.07 -11.14
N SER A 200 -16.51 -9.38 -11.03
CA SER A 200 -16.39 -10.32 -12.13
C SER A 200 -17.74 -10.99 -12.33
N SER A 201 -18.28 -10.96 -13.55
CA SER A 201 -19.55 -11.62 -13.87
C SER A 201 -19.48 -12.32 -15.22
N ASN A 202 -20.30 -13.36 -15.37
CA ASN A 202 -20.57 -13.99 -16.66
C ASN A 202 -21.58 -13.21 -17.52
N ASN A 203 -22.24 -12.19 -16.96
CA ASN A 203 -23.22 -11.36 -17.64
C ASN A 203 -22.66 -9.95 -17.82
N ILE A 204 -22.68 -9.46 -19.07
CA ILE A 204 -22.16 -8.15 -19.47
C ILE A 204 -22.89 -6.98 -18.77
N ASP A 205 -24.10 -7.22 -18.27
CA ASP A 205 -24.88 -6.24 -17.56
C ASP A 205 -24.30 -5.85 -16.20
N TYR A 206 -23.37 -6.65 -15.66
CA TYR A 206 -22.82 -6.52 -14.31
C TYR A 206 -21.29 -6.43 -14.36
N GLN A 207 -20.75 -5.25 -14.67
CA GLN A 207 -19.30 -5.04 -14.75
C GLN A 207 -18.73 -4.36 -13.51
N ASN A 208 -19.55 -3.59 -12.80
CA ASN A 208 -19.16 -2.86 -11.61
C ASN A 208 -20.21 -2.98 -10.51
N ILE A 209 -19.85 -2.58 -9.29
CA ILE A 209 -20.77 -2.61 -8.15
C ILE A 209 -22.00 -1.72 -8.32
N ASN A 210 -21.89 -0.62 -9.06
CA ASN A 210 -23.03 0.26 -9.32
C ASN A 210 -24.07 -0.44 -10.22
N ASP A 211 -23.65 -1.27 -11.17
CA ASP A 211 -24.56 -2.09 -11.97
C ASP A 211 -25.32 -3.09 -11.10
N VAL A 212 -24.63 -3.73 -10.15
CA VAL A 212 -25.23 -4.67 -9.19
C VAL A 212 -26.25 -3.98 -8.29
N ILE A 213 -25.92 -2.78 -7.82
CA ILE A 213 -26.81 -1.95 -7.00
C ILE A 213 -28.07 -1.54 -7.79
N ASN A 214 -27.92 -1.10 -9.03
CA ASN A 214 -29.04 -0.58 -9.82
C ASN A 214 -29.88 -1.70 -10.46
N LYS A 215 -29.26 -2.80 -10.90
CA LYS A 215 -29.89 -3.95 -11.56
C LYS A 215 -30.08 -5.11 -10.57
N ARG A 216 -30.78 -4.82 -9.49
CA ARG A 216 -31.13 -5.73 -8.39
C ARG A 216 -31.66 -7.08 -8.88
N LEU A 217 -30.87 -8.15 -8.70
CA LEU A 217 -31.22 -9.52 -9.12
C LEU A 217 -32.33 -10.15 -8.29
N ASP A 218 -32.61 -9.63 -7.09
CA ASP A 218 -33.74 -10.06 -6.28
C ASP A 218 -35.09 -9.63 -6.87
N ILE A 219 -35.11 -8.52 -7.62
CA ILE A 219 -36.30 -7.97 -8.27
C ILE A 219 -36.33 -8.34 -9.75
N ASN A 220 -35.23 -8.08 -10.46
CA ASN A 220 -35.10 -8.21 -11.90
C ASN A 220 -34.12 -9.34 -12.22
N LYS A 221 -34.65 -10.56 -12.33
CA LYS A 221 -33.88 -11.73 -12.73
C LYS A 221 -33.44 -11.60 -14.19
N SER A 222 -32.30 -12.19 -14.52
CA SER A 222 -31.85 -12.29 -15.90
C SER A 222 -32.78 -13.19 -16.69
N GLN A 223 -32.83 -12.97 -18.01
CA GLN A 223 -33.70 -13.72 -18.92
C GLN A 223 -33.45 -15.24 -18.86
N LEU A 224 -32.19 -15.65 -18.62
CA LEU A 224 -31.80 -17.05 -18.59
C LEU A 224 -31.72 -17.61 -17.16
N GLY A 225 -31.73 -16.76 -16.14
CA GLY A 225 -31.57 -17.16 -14.73
C GLY A 225 -30.20 -17.76 -14.41
N LYS A 226 -29.18 -17.49 -15.23
CA LYS A 226 -27.83 -18.09 -15.13
C LYS A 226 -26.75 -17.11 -14.68
N THR A 227 -27.13 -15.94 -14.18
CA THR A 227 -26.18 -14.91 -13.81
C THR A 227 -25.38 -15.33 -12.59
N HIS A 228 -24.07 -15.14 -12.68
CA HIS A 228 -23.10 -15.35 -11.63
C HIS A 228 -22.31 -14.05 -11.45
N ILE A 229 -22.23 -13.57 -10.21
CA ILE A 229 -21.49 -12.36 -9.86
C ILE A 229 -20.55 -12.70 -8.72
N SER A 230 -19.26 -12.46 -8.93
CA SER A 230 -18.22 -12.51 -7.91
C SER A 230 -17.75 -11.11 -7.57
N TRP A 231 -17.84 -10.77 -6.30
CA TRP A 231 -17.48 -9.46 -5.78
C TRP A 231 -16.35 -9.57 -4.77
N ARG A 232 -15.20 -8.97 -5.10
CA ARG A 232 -13.99 -8.96 -4.27
C ARG A 232 -13.95 -7.73 -3.38
N ILE A 233 -13.72 -7.94 -2.09
CA ILE A 233 -13.60 -6.88 -1.09
C ILE A 233 -12.29 -7.06 -0.34
N ASN A 234 -11.30 -6.23 -0.65
CA ASN A 234 -9.96 -6.26 -0.03
C ASN A 234 -9.71 -5.08 0.92
N ARG A 235 -10.67 -4.15 1.07
CA ARG A 235 -10.54 -2.99 1.96
C ARG A 235 -11.26 -3.13 3.29
N MET A 236 -10.66 -2.55 4.32
CA MET A 236 -11.18 -2.63 5.70
C MET A 236 -12.50 -1.89 5.89
N THR A 237 -12.68 -0.72 5.26
CA THR A 237 -13.91 0.09 5.39
C THR A 237 -15.14 -0.65 4.87
N PRO A 238 -15.21 -1.09 3.58
CA PRO A 238 -16.33 -1.88 3.09
C PRO A 238 -16.45 -3.23 3.81
N GLY A 239 -15.32 -3.87 4.15
CA GLY A 239 -15.31 -5.11 4.93
C GLY A 239 -16.00 -5.01 6.30
N ARG A 240 -15.83 -3.88 7.02
CA ARG A 240 -16.50 -3.64 8.31
C ARG A 240 -18.02 -3.51 8.18
N ILE A 241 -18.49 -2.91 7.09
CA ILE A 241 -19.93 -2.74 6.83
C ILE A 241 -20.53 -4.13 6.53
N ILE A 242 -19.90 -4.88 5.63
CA ILE A 242 -20.31 -6.24 5.25
C ILE A 242 -20.35 -7.18 6.44
N ARG A 243 -19.43 -7.07 7.40
CA ARG A 243 -19.43 -7.88 8.63
C ARG A 243 -20.69 -7.73 9.49
N LYS A 244 -21.40 -6.60 9.38
CA LYS A 244 -22.66 -6.40 10.12
C LYS A 244 -23.75 -7.30 9.54
N LEU A 245 -23.75 -7.49 8.22
CA LEU A 245 -24.64 -8.41 7.54
C LEU A 245 -24.13 -9.86 7.67
N PHE A 246 -22.83 -10.07 7.58
CA PHE A 246 -22.22 -11.39 7.63
C PHE A 246 -21.32 -11.51 8.86
N PRO A 247 -21.92 -11.74 10.05
CA PRO A 247 -21.15 -11.86 11.27
C PRO A 247 -20.26 -13.11 11.24
N LYS A 248 -19.33 -13.15 12.18
CA LYS A 248 -18.50 -14.32 12.41
C LYS A 248 -19.39 -15.55 12.72
N PRO A 249 -19.22 -16.66 12.00
CA PRO A 249 -19.89 -17.94 12.26
C PRO A 249 -19.91 -18.33 13.73
N LYS A 250 -21.06 -18.77 14.24
CA LYS A 250 -21.20 -19.18 15.65
C LYS A 250 -20.23 -20.33 15.97
N GLY A 251 -19.56 -20.15 17.11
CA GLY A 251 -18.59 -21.07 17.71
C GLY A 251 -17.22 -21.11 17.06
N THR A 252 -16.91 -20.21 16.13
CA THR A 252 -15.52 -20.01 15.70
C THR A 252 -14.72 -19.36 16.83
N PRO A 253 -13.48 -19.80 17.13
CA PRO A 253 -12.75 -19.33 18.32
C PRO A 253 -12.45 -17.85 18.24
N ASP A 254 -12.47 -17.12 19.37
CA ASP A 254 -12.32 -15.65 19.38
C ASP A 254 -11.00 -15.16 18.77
N TRP A 255 -9.92 -15.93 18.93
CA TRP A 255 -8.62 -15.66 18.32
C TRP A 255 -8.63 -15.79 16.79
N TRP A 256 -9.64 -16.42 16.20
CA TRP A 256 -9.79 -16.51 14.75
C TRP A 256 -10.32 -15.18 14.19
N GLY A 257 -9.42 -14.45 13.54
CA GLY A 257 -9.72 -13.23 12.80
C GLY A 257 -10.22 -13.52 11.39
N GLN A 258 -11.15 -12.71 10.90
CA GLN A 258 -11.57 -12.79 9.51
C GLN A 258 -10.53 -12.12 8.59
N SER A 259 -10.20 -12.77 7.47
CA SER A 259 -9.29 -12.24 6.44
C SER A 259 -9.62 -10.81 6.02
N VAL A 260 -8.62 -10.04 5.61
CA VAL A 260 -8.81 -8.71 5.03
C VAL A 260 -9.53 -8.83 3.69
N GLU A 261 -9.21 -9.86 2.91
CA GLU A 261 -9.85 -10.20 1.64
C GLU A 261 -11.09 -11.07 1.82
N ARG A 262 -12.16 -10.73 1.11
CA ARG A 262 -13.45 -11.43 1.11
C ARG A 262 -13.98 -11.51 -0.31
N PHE A 263 -14.71 -12.60 -0.57
CA PHE A 263 -15.48 -12.76 -1.80
C PHE A 263 -16.94 -12.95 -1.44
N ILE A 264 -17.80 -12.18 -2.09
CA ILE A 264 -19.25 -12.35 -2.05
C ILE A 264 -19.67 -12.85 -3.42
N PHE A 265 -20.41 -13.95 -3.43
CA PHE A 265 -20.98 -14.49 -4.63
C PHE A 265 -22.50 -14.32 -4.64
N ILE A 266 -23.03 -13.80 -5.75
CA ILE A 266 -24.46 -13.58 -5.96
C ILE A 266 -24.87 -14.39 -7.19
N ASP A 267 -25.66 -15.43 -6.96
CA ASP A 267 -26.06 -16.39 -7.98
C ASP A 267 -27.56 -16.39 -8.20
N GLU A 268 -27.93 -16.58 -9.45
CA GLU A 268 -29.27 -17.03 -9.82
C GLU A 268 -29.38 -18.56 -9.76
N PRO A 269 -30.61 -19.12 -9.68
CA PRO A 269 -30.80 -20.56 -9.46
C PRO A 269 -30.23 -21.48 -10.54
N LEU A 270 -30.02 -20.99 -11.76
CA LEU A 270 -29.46 -21.75 -12.87
C LEU A 270 -28.03 -21.30 -13.21
N ALA A 271 -27.37 -20.57 -12.31
CA ALA A 271 -25.98 -20.14 -12.47
C ALA A 271 -25.05 -21.34 -12.72
N PRO A 272 -23.98 -21.15 -13.51
CA PRO A 272 -23.01 -22.21 -13.76
C PRO A 272 -22.35 -22.67 -12.46
N LEU A 273 -22.05 -23.96 -12.37
CA LEU A 273 -21.34 -24.52 -11.22
C LEU A 273 -19.95 -23.89 -11.10
N TYR A 274 -19.56 -23.62 -9.86
CA TYR A 274 -18.24 -23.14 -9.51
C TYR A 274 -17.17 -24.14 -9.93
N ASN A 275 -16.46 -23.84 -11.00
CA ASN A 275 -15.26 -24.59 -11.31
C ASN A 275 -14.12 -24.00 -10.49
N LEU A 276 -13.91 -24.43 -9.23
CA LEU A 276 -12.74 -23.86 -8.54
C LEU A 276 -11.42 -24.30 -9.18
N SER A 277 -11.33 -25.04 -10.29
CA SER A 277 -10.04 -25.25 -10.97
C SER A 277 -9.18 -23.97 -11.18
N ARG A 278 -9.79 -22.76 -11.17
CA ARG A 278 -9.13 -21.48 -11.50
C ARG A 278 -9.03 -20.42 -10.38
N VAL A 279 -9.60 -20.62 -9.19
CA VAL A 279 -9.48 -19.72 -8.02
C VAL A 279 -8.66 -20.41 -6.92
N SER A 280 -7.57 -21.08 -7.31
CA SER A 280 -7.00 -22.29 -6.67
C SER A 280 -7.90 -23.50 -6.93
N LYS A 281 -7.35 -24.55 -7.56
CA LYS A 281 -8.09 -25.71 -8.07
C LYS A 281 -9.17 -26.24 -7.07
N HIS A 282 -10.35 -26.69 -7.56
CA HIS A 282 -11.42 -27.56 -6.93
C HIS A 282 -12.75 -27.01 -6.34
N LEU A 283 -13.94 -27.09 -7.00
CA LEU A 283 -15.28 -27.39 -6.39
C LEU A 283 -16.29 -27.83 -7.48
N SER A 284 -15.93 -28.80 -8.31
CA SER A 284 -16.93 -29.43 -9.19
C SER A 284 -17.65 -30.55 -8.43
N ALA A 285 -18.76 -30.25 -7.76
CA ALA A 285 -19.92 -31.16 -7.58
C ALA A 285 -20.83 -30.74 -6.43
N TYR A 286 -21.75 -29.77 -6.61
CA TYR A 286 -22.85 -29.60 -5.66
C TYR A 286 -24.07 -29.01 -6.40
N ARG A 287 -24.93 -29.90 -6.93
CA ARG A 287 -26.15 -29.50 -7.67
C ARG A 287 -27.46 -29.93 -6.99
N ASP A 288 -27.49 -30.94 -6.13
CA ASP A 288 -28.77 -31.61 -5.91
C ASP A 288 -29.57 -31.19 -4.66
N ASN A 289 -29.06 -30.34 -3.76
CA ASN A 289 -29.76 -30.00 -2.50
C ASN A 289 -30.03 -28.51 -2.21
N PHE A 290 -29.59 -27.57 -3.05
CA PHE A 290 -29.71 -26.12 -2.75
C PHE A 290 -30.94 -25.49 -3.42
N LYS A 291 -32.09 -25.54 -2.74
CA LYS A 291 -33.34 -24.88 -3.15
C LYS A 291 -33.61 -23.51 -2.48
N SER A 292 -32.63 -22.93 -1.79
CA SER A 292 -32.80 -21.64 -1.10
C SER A 292 -31.83 -20.59 -1.62
N TRP A 293 -32.39 -19.44 -1.94
CA TRP A 293 -31.69 -18.25 -2.41
C TRP A 293 -30.73 -17.74 -1.33
N LEU A 294 -29.52 -17.40 -1.76
CA LEU A 294 -28.37 -16.98 -0.97
C LEU A 294 -27.68 -18.09 -0.17
N HIS A 295 -26.58 -18.66 -0.71
CA HIS A 295 -25.45 -19.15 0.11
C HIS A 295 -24.23 -19.45 -0.75
N LEU A 296 -23.23 -18.58 -0.69
CA LEU A 296 -21.82 -18.98 -0.64
C LEU A 296 -21.00 -17.77 -0.13
N MET A 297 -20.82 -17.65 1.19
CA MET A 297 -19.66 -16.92 1.70
C MET A 297 -18.50 -17.92 1.68
N VAL A 298 -17.72 -17.93 0.61
CA VAL A 298 -16.37 -18.48 0.72
C VAL A 298 -15.54 -17.37 1.36
N GLN A 299 -15.48 -17.38 2.70
CA GLN A 299 -14.31 -16.85 3.37
C GLN A 299 -13.13 -17.74 2.97
N LEU A 300 -12.54 -17.45 1.82
CA LEU A 300 -11.20 -17.89 1.48
C LEU A 300 -10.28 -17.13 2.44
N VAL A 301 -10.08 -17.70 3.62
CA VAL A 301 -9.02 -17.28 4.52
C VAL A 301 -7.74 -17.83 3.92
N VAL A 302 -7.10 -17.03 3.06
CA VAL A 302 -5.67 -17.21 2.81
C VAL A 302 -4.98 -16.84 4.11
N LEU A 303 -4.56 -17.85 4.87
CA LEU A 303 -3.73 -17.66 6.05
C LEU A 303 -2.31 -17.31 5.56
N GLU A 304 -1.95 -16.04 5.66
CA GLU A 304 -0.54 -15.66 5.76
C GLU A 304 -0.10 -15.96 7.19
N THR A 305 0.52 -17.12 7.40
CA THR A 305 1.17 -17.46 8.67
C THR A 305 2.40 -16.59 8.85
N ASN A 306 2.29 -15.53 9.64
CA ASN A 306 3.44 -14.86 10.24
C ASN A 306 4.08 -15.81 11.26
N GLN A 307 5.01 -16.65 10.82
CA GLN A 307 5.90 -17.38 11.70
C GLN A 307 7.21 -17.72 10.99
N LEU A 308 8.24 -16.91 11.21
CA LEU A 308 9.64 -17.29 11.22
C LEU A 308 10.39 -16.29 12.12
N PRO A 309 11.57 -16.61 12.71
CA PRO A 309 12.28 -17.90 12.69
C PRO A 309 12.85 -18.34 14.07
N SER A 310 13.16 -19.63 14.23
CA SER A 310 14.46 -20.07 14.78
C SER A 310 14.57 -21.60 14.82
N ASP A 311 15.61 -22.07 14.12
CA ASP A 311 16.50 -23.19 14.49
C ASP A 311 16.11 -24.66 14.27
N GLN A 312 17.10 -25.32 13.65
CA GLN A 312 17.49 -26.73 13.66
C GLN A 312 17.04 -27.66 12.52
N CYS A 313 18.04 -27.92 11.67
CA CYS A 313 18.22 -29.00 10.71
C CYS A 313 17.82 -30.39 11.24
N ASN A 314 17.32 -31.27 10.37
CA ASN A 314 18.09 -32.42 9.86
C ASN A 314 17.22 -33.41 9.08
N GLY A 315 17.79 -33.93 7.99
CA GLY A 315 17.42 -35.21 7.36
C GLY A 315 16.28 -35.08 6.33
N SER A 316 16.55 -35.08 5.03
CA SER A 316 16.96 -36.21 4.18
C SER A 316 15.78 -36.77 3.38
N PHE A 317 15.86 -36.52 2.06
CA PHE A 317 15.33 -37.31 0.93
C PHE A 317 13.83 -37.64 0.89
N CYS A 318 13.09 -36.94 0.03
CA CYS A 318 12.60 -37.39 -1.29
C CYS A 318 11.44 -36.53 -1.77
#